data_AF-A0A2E8D7L9-F1
#
_entry.id   AF-A0A2E8D7L9-F1
#
_cell.length_a   1.000
_cell.length_b   1.000
_cell.length_c   1.000
_cell.angle_alpha   90.00
_cell.angle_beta   90.00
_cell.angle_gamma   90.00
#
_symmetry.space_group_name_H-M   'P 1'
#
loop_
_entity.id
_entity.type
_entity.pdbx_description
1 polymer ?
#
loop_
_entity_poly.entity_id
_entity_poly.type
_entity_poly.pdbx_seq_one_letter_code
_entity_poly.pdbx_strand_id
1 'polypeptide(L)'
;MRATCFVSSTLIAVVSLAACGLANADVKLPAIFGDHMVLQQGQANRVWGWAEPSESVTVSLGDQRHSATAGADGRWQVKLESLPVGGPHKITIKGKNSIELSDVLVGEVWLCSGQSNMQWAVSQANDLDLEIRTANFPNIRLITVPQVGTQEPQDDFKGEWKACSPETVGDFSAVGYFFGRQLHQALNVPIGLIDNAWGGSACEAWVRRDLLEADDRYDALLARWKNTESTYNHEKATAAYQQKRQAWIDGGKKGNAPRAPRNPLAGQHRPANLYNGVLRPIIGYGIRGSIWYQGESNAGRAYQYRHLFPLMIQNWRDEWKQNDFPFYWVQLADFRDETPEPVESDWAELREAQTMTMSKLPNTGEAVIIDIGEAHDIHPRNKQDVAKRLARWALARDYGVDIVYKSAQYKSMEKQGNKIVLTFDVGDKPDGALDTFDVREPIGFAIAGEDKQFAWAKAKIIGRDKVEVSSNDVFDPVAVRYGWAANPVCNLQSKAGLPANPFRTDDWPGVTINNHE
;
A
#
# COMPACT_ATOMS: atom_id res chain seq x y z
N MET A 1 36.73 87.30 32.60
CA MET A 1 35.42 86.85 33.12
C MET A 1 35.05 85.59 32.33
N ARG A 2 35.12 84.40 32.96
CA ARG A 2 33.98 83.47 33.21
C ARG A 2 33.09 83.27 31.96
N ALA A 3 32.81 82.07 31.44
CA ALA A 3 32.62 80.80 32.12
C ALA A 3 32.76 79.59 31.17
N THR A 4 33.13 78.48 31.81
CA THR A 4 33.00 77.06 31.48
C THR A 4 31.64 76.66 30.86
N CYS A 5 31.65 75.67 29.95
CA CYS A 5 30.57 74.68 29.91
C CYS A 5 31.07 73.35 29.32
N PHE A 6 31.06 72.32 30.17
CA PHE A 6 31.20 70.90 29.83
C PHE A 6 29.94 70.44 29.11
N VAL A 7 30.07 69.65 28.03
CA VAL A 7 28.95 68.84 27.52
C VAL A 7 29.31 67.38 27.72
N SER A 8 28.51 66.75 28.59
CA SER A 8 28.60 65.37 29.04
C SER A 8 28.02 64.41 28.01
N SER A 9 28.64 63.25 27.89
CA SER A 9 28.22 62.13 27.05
C SER A 9 26.97 61.45 27.64
N THR A 10 25.90 61.36 26.86
CA THR A 10 24.75 60.50 27.19
C THR A 10 24.49 59.55 26.03
N LEU A 11 24.98 58.31 26.18
CA LEU A 11 24.68 57.19 25.30
C LEU A 11 23.26 56.69 25.65
N ILE A 12 22.27 56.97 24.81
CA ILE A 12 20.92 56.43 24.96
C ILE A 12 20.93 55.00 24.38
N ALA A 13 20.95 54.00 25.27
CA ALA A 13 20.66 52.63 24.92
C ALA A 13 19.15 52.49 24.67
N VAL A 14 18.75 52.41 23.40
CA VAL A 14 17.39 52.07 23.00
C VAL A 14 17.23 50.56 23.20
N VAL A 15 16.60 50.18 24.30
CA VAL A 15 16.11 48.81 24.52
C VAL A 15 14.85 48.65 23.67
N SER A 16 15.00 48.09 22.47
CA SER A 16 13.88 47.62 21.67
C SER A 16 13.26 46.40 22.36
N LEU A 17 12.22 46.61 23.17
CA LEU A 17 11.30 45.54 23.56
C LEU A 17 10.64 45.01 22.28
N ALA A 18 11.13 43.87 21.79
CA ALA A 18 10.38 43.07 20.84
C ALA A 18 9.11 42.60 21.54
N ALA A 19 7.98 43.25 21.24
CA ALA A 19 6.68 42.72 21.56
C ALA A 19 6.49 41.42 20.76
N CYS A 20 6.82 40.28 21.37
CA CYS A 20 6.30 38.99 20.93
C CYS A 20 4.79 39.07 21.05
N GLY A 21 4.12 39.37 19.94
CA GLY A 21 2.68 39.16 19.84
C GLY A 21 2.41 37.71 20.19
N LEU A 22 1.62 37.49 21.24
CA LEU A 22 1.04 36.18 21.53
C LEU A 22 0.19 35.82 20.30
N ALA A 23 0.73 34.98 19.43
CA ALA A 23 -0.05 34.37 18.37
C ALA A 23 -1.07 33.47 19.07
N ASN A 24 -2.32 33.93 19.16
CA ASN A 24 -3.41 33.10 19.66
C ASN A 24 -3.59 31.94 18.66
N ALA A 25 -3.31 30.71 19.10
CA ALA A 25 -3.40 29.53 18.27
C ALA A 25 -4.70 28.80 18.58
N ASP A 26 -5.73 29.10 17.78
CA ASP A 26 -7.00 28.36 17.81
C ASP A 26 -6.77 26.84 17.72
N VAL A 27 -7.67 26.05 18.32
CA VAL A 27 -7.77 24.61 18.11
C VAL A 27 -7.83 24.34 16.61
N LYS A 28 -7.01 23.40 16.15
CA LYS A 28 -6.93 22.92 14.76
C LYS A 28 -6.89 21.40 14.73
N LEU A 29 -7.44 20.83 13.67
CA LEU A 29 -7.41 19.39 13.40
C LEU A 29 -6.62 19.13 12.12
N PRO A 30 -5.94 17.97 12.00
CA PRO A 30 -5.43 17.53 10.71
C PRO A 30 -6.57 17.18 9.76
N ALA A 31 -6.34 17.27 8.45
CA ALA A 31 -7.32 17.07 7.39
C ALA A 31 -7.99 15.68 7.37
N ILE A 32 -7.42 14.69 8.06
CA ILE A 32 -8.07 13.38 8.24
C ILE A 32 -9.36 13.49 9.06
N PHE A 33 -9.52 14.53 9.88
CA PHE A 33 -10.77 14.85 10.57
C PHE A 33 -11.50 15.97 9.84
N GLY A 34 -12.69 15.67 9.32
CA GLY A 34 -13.51 16.61 8.57
C GLY A 34 -14.97 16.18 8.53
N ASP A 35 -15.80 16.98 7.88
CA ASP A 35 -17.16 16.58 7.53
C ASP A 35 -17.13 15.30 6.67
N HIS A 36 -18.22 14.52 6.68
CA HIS A 36 -18.38 13.28 5.90
C HIS A 36 -17.42 12.14 6.25
N MET A 37 -16.59 12.25 7.29
CA MET A 37 -15.65 11.20 7.67
C MET A 37 -16.34 9.95 8.25
N VAL A 38 -15.60 8.84 8.33
CA VAL A 38 -16.05 7.59 8.96
C VAL A 38 -15.12 7.24 10.11
N LEU A 39 -15.67 7.05 11.31
CA LEU A 39 -14.95 6.50 12.45
C LEU A 39 -15.04 4.96 12.45
N GLN A 40 -13.95 4.30 12.83
CA GLN A 40 -13.91 2.83 12.87
C GLN A 40 -14.79 2.28 14.00
N GLN A 41 -15.71 1.38 13.65
CA GLN A 41 -16.58 0.68 14.59
C GLN A 41 -15.82 -0.40 15.38
N GLY A 42 -16.39 -0.83 16.51
CA GLY A 42 -15.90 -1.97 17.28
C GLY A 42 -14.58 -1.72 18.02
N GLN A 43 -14.06 -0.50 17.97
CA GLN A 43 -12.93 -0.05 18.77
C GLN A 43 -13.13 1.39 19.23
N ALA A 44 -12.24 1.83 20.12
CA ALA A 44 -12.13 3.21 20.52
C ALA A 44 -11.30 4.00 19.51
N ASN A 45 -11.70 5.24 19.21
CA ASN A 45 -11.10 6.07 18.17
C ASN A 45 -10.31 7.23 18.80
N ARG A 46 -9.08 7.42 18.34
CA ARG A 46 -8.25 8.56 18.75
C ARG A 46 -8.68 9.79 17.96
N VAL A 47 -8.89 10.91 18.63
CA VAL A 47 -9.07 12.23 18.01
C VAL A 47 -7.97 13.14 18.54
N TRP A 48 -7.26 13.82 17.65
CA TRP A 48 -6.11 14.64 18.01
C TRP A 48 -6.05 15.91 17.17
N GLY A 49 -5.25 16.86 17.64
CA GLY A 49 -5.02 18.10 16.94
C GLY A 49 -3.99 18.98 17.64
N TRP A 50 -4.06 20.26 17.33
CA TRP A 50 -3.24 21.30 17.94
C TRP A 50 -4.12 22.33 18.62
N ALA A 51 -3.61 22.97 19.67
CA ALA A 51 -4.18 24.12 20.35
C ALA A 51 -3.05 24.89 21.03
N GLU A 52 -3.33 26.00 21.71
CA GLU A 52 -2.30 26.65 22.51
C GLU A 52 -1.80 25.75 23.65
N PRO A 53 -0.50 25.80 24.01
CA PRO A 53 0.00 25.07 25.17
C PRO A 53 -0.81 25.33 26.44
N SER A 54 -1.11 24.28 27.19
CA SER A 54 -1.97 24.29 28.38
C SER A 54 -3.45 24.59 28.13
N GLU A 55 -3.90 24.72 26.88
CA GLU A 55 -5.33 24.87 26.58
C GLU A 55 -6.09 23.57 26.84
N SER A 56 -7.25 23.67 27.49
CA SER A 56 -8.16 22.53 27.68
C SER A 56 -9.08 22.39 26.48
N VAL A 57 -8.99 21.26 25.77
CA VAL A 57 -9.84 20.91 24.63
C VAL A 57 -10.81 19.81 25.02
N THR A 58 -12.10 20.03 24.78
CA THR A 58 -13.17 19.04 24.97
C THR A 58 -13.67 18.53 23.63
N VAL A 59 -13.78 17.21 23.45
CA VAL A 59 -14.44 16.58 22.29
C VAL A 59 -15.73 15.93 22.76
N SER A 60 -16.83 16.18 22.05
CA SER A 60 -18.15 15.61 22.33
C SER A 60 -18.71 14.92 21.09
N LEU A 61 -19.23 13.71 21.25
CA LEU A 61 -19.87 12.91 20.19
C LEU A 61 -20.96 12.02 20.81
N GLY A 62 -22.22 12.26 20.44
CA GLY A 62 -23.37 11.64 21.12
C GLY A 62 -23.38 12.02 22.60
N ASP A 63 -23.51 11.02 23.49
CA ASP A 63 -23.47 11.20 24.94
C ASP A 63 -22.04 11.24 25.51
N GLN A 64 -21.03 10.98 24.69
CA GLN A 64 -19.64 10.93 25.13
C GLN A 64 -19.04 12.33 25.17
N ARG A 65 -18.26 12.61 26.23
CA ARG A 65 -17.50 13.84 26.38
C ARG A 65 -16.15 13.55 27.02
N HIS A 66 -15.09 13.85 26.29
CA HIS A 66 -13.71 13.66 26.75
C HIS A 66 -12.96 14.98 26.70
N SER A 67 -11.95 15.17 27.56
CA SER A 67 -11.13 16.37 27.57
C SER A 67 -9.67 16.04 27.69
N ALA A 68 -8.83 16.87 27.08
CA ALA A 68 -7.38 16.80 27.18
C ALA A 68 -6.81 18.22 27.27
N THR A 69 -5.65 18.34 27.89
CA THR A 69 -4.88 19.59 27.90
C THR A 69 -3.78 19.50 26.87
N ALA A 70 -3.66 20.51 26.02
CA ALA A 70 -2.59 20.59 25.02
C ALA A 70 -1.22 20.69 25.71
N GLY A 71 -0.27 19.89 25.22
CA GLY A 71 1.10 19.86 25.72
C GLY A 71 1.90 21.12 25.37
N ALA A 72 3.16 21.16 25.79
CA ALA A 72 4.08 22.27 25.47
C ALA A 72 4.31 22.42 23.96
N ASP A 73 4.15 21.33 23.19
CA ASP A 73 4.22 21.30 21.73
C ASP A 73 2.88 21.63 21.05
N GLY A 74 1.87 22.03 21.83
CA GLY A 74 0.52 22.35 21.38
C GLY A 74 -0.34 21.14 21.02
N ARG A 75 0.18 19.90 21.09
CA ARG A 75 -0.58 18.71 20.72
C ARG A 75 -1.54 18.31 21.83
N TRP A 76 -2.74 17.90 21.45
CA TRP A 76 -3.71 17.27 22.35
C TRP A 76 -4.31 16.04 21.69
N GLN A 77 -4.81 15.12 22.50
CA GLN A 77 -5.56 13.97 22.00
C GLN A 77 -6.55 13.47 23.05
N VAL A 78 -7.68 12.95 22.58
CA VAL A 78 -8.63 12.19 23.38
C VAL A 78 -8.90 10.83 22.73
N LYS A 79 -9.47 9.93 23.51
CA LYS A 79 -9.96 8.64 23.02
C LYS A 79 -11.47 8.61 23.18
N LEU A 80 -12.19 8.48 22.07
CA LEU A 80 -13.63 8.28 22.04
C LEU A 80 -13.89 6.78 22.18
N GLU A 81 -14.80 6.41 23.07
CA GLU A 81 -15.20 5.02 23.24
C GLU A 81 -15.97 4.53 21.98
N SER A 82 -16.04 3.21 21.81
CA SER A 82 -16.70 2.64 20.63
C SER A 82 -18.17 3.07 20.56
N LEU A 83 -18.65 3.33 19.34
CA LEU A 83 -20.03 3.73 19.06
C LEU A 83 -20.72 2.68 18.20
N PRO A 84 -22.06 2.57 18.29
CA PRO A 84 -22.83 1.77 17.36
C PRO A 84 -22.63 2.22 15.91
N VAL A 85 -22.67 1.26 14.98
CA VAL A 85 -22.66 1.53 13.53
C VAL A 85 -23.82 2.43 13.14
N GLY A 86 -23.55 3.38 12.24
CA GLY A 86 -24.58 4.26 11.68
C GLY A 86 -24.14 5.72 11.66
N GLY A 87 -25.09 6.61 11.96
CA GLY A 87 -24.98 8.05 11.79
C GLY A 87 -26.12 8.60 10.94
N PRO A 88 -26.05 9.86 10.49
CA PRO A 88 -24.96 10.79 10.74
C PRO A 88 -24.90 11.27 12.19
N HIS A 89 -23.68 11.43 12.70
CA HIS A 89 -23.38 12.09 13.95
C HIS A 89 -22.74 13.45 13.72
N LYS A 90 -22.64 14.22 14.81
CA LYS A 90 -21.93 15.48 14.88
C LYS A 90 -20.88 15.39 15.98
N ILE A 91 -19.65 15.80 15.68
CA ILE A 91 -18.58 15.96 16.67
C ILE A 91 -18.40 17.45 16.94
N THR A 92 -18.33 17.81 18.21
CA THR A 92 -17.96 19.18 18.62
C THR A 92 -16.64 19.16 19.38
N ILE A 93 -15.67 19.92 18.91
CA ILE A 93 -14.37 20.11 19.52
C ILE A 93 -14.31 21.54 20.04
N LYS A 94 -14.22 21.72 21.36
CA LYS A 94 -14.31 23.02 22.02
C LYS A 94 -13.07 23.28 22.87
N GLY A 95 -12.36 24.36 22.54
CA GLY A 95 -11.33 24.99 23.35
C GLY A 95 -11.64 26.49 23.46
N LYS A 96 -10.68 27.34 23.12
CA LYS A 96 -10.87 28.79 22.94
C LYS A 96 -11.79 29.12 21.75
N ASN A 97 -11.69 28.34 20.69
CA ASN A 97 -12.65 28.29 19.57
C ASN A 97 -13.45 26.98 19.60
N SER A 98 -14.43 26.87 18.71
CA SER A 98 -15.24 25.66 18.53
C SER A 98 -15.17 25.20 17.08
N ILE A 99 -14.83 23.94 16.87
CA ILE A 99 -14.93 23.24 15.58
C ILE A 99 -16.10 22.26 15.66
N GLU A 100 -16.85 22.17 14.58
CA GLU A 100 -17.95 21.24 14.41
C GLU A 100 -17.74 20.42 13.15
N LEU A 101 -17.79 19.10 13.29
CA LEU A 101 -17.74 18.16 12.18
C LEU A 101 -19.11 17.51 12.03
N SER A 102 -19.67 17.56 10.84
CA SER A 102 -21.01 17.09 10.49
C SER A 102 -20.97 15.89 9.54
N ASP A 103 -22.08 15.16 9.46
CA ASP A 103 -22.21 13.96 8.61
C ASP A 103 -21.14 12.88 8.91
N VAL A 104 -20.80 12.72 10.20
CA VAL A 104 -19.83 11.71 10.64
C VAL A 104 -20.52 10.36 10.76
N LEU A 105 -20.01 9.36 10.03
CA LEU A 105 -20.51 7.99 10.13
C LEU A 105 -19.64 7.14 11.05
N VAL A 106 -20.20 6.05 11.56
CA VAL A 106 -19.47 4.99 12.27
C VAL A 106 -19.63 3.70 11.48
N GLY A 107 -18.52 3.10 11.06
CA GLY A 107 -18.49 1.96 10.14
C GLY A 107 -17.10 1.36 10.00
N GLU A 108 -16.78 0.78 8.85
CA GLU A 108 -15.46 0.18 8.59
C GLU A 108 -14.55 1.12 7.82
N VAL A 109 -13.31 1.30 8.26
CA VAL A 109 -12.34 2.19 7.64
C VAL A 109 -11.16 1.37 7.12
N TRP A 110 -10.83 1.52 5.84
CA TRP A 110 -9.73 0.79 5.20
C TRP A 110 -8.74 1.73 4.52
N LEU A 111 -7.45 1.43 4.72
CA LEU A 111 -6.36 2.10 4.01
C LEU A 111 -6.10 1.41 2.67
N CYS A 112 -6.09 2.17 1.58
CA CYS A 112 -5.81 1.73 0.21
C CYS A 112 -4.42 2.26 -0.18
N SER A 113 -3.41 1.40 -0.14
CA SER A 113 -2.01 1.82 -0.27
C SER A 113 -1.20 0.98 -1.26
N GLY A 114 -0.01 1.47 -1.59
CA GLY A 114 0.91 0.84 -2.53
C GLY A 114 1.33 1.78 -3.65
N GLN A 115 1.40 1.26 -4.88
CA GLN A 115 1.87 2.01 -6.04
C GLN A 115 0.80 2.20 -7.12
N SER A 116 1.21 2.28 -8.39
CA SER A 116 0.37 2.72 -9.52
C SER A 116 -0.87 1.86 -9.71
N ASN A 117 -0.78 0.56 -9.44
CA ASN A 117 -1.92 -0.34 -9.55
C ASN A 117 -2.97 -0.14 -8.44
N MET A 118 -2.59 0.30 -7.24
CA MET A 118 -3.54 0.79 -6.23
C MET A 118 -4.05 2.19 -6.58
N GLN A 119 -3.15 3.09 -7.03
CA GLN A 119 -3.48 4.47 -7.39
C GLN A 119 -4.41 4.55 -8.62
N TRP A 120 -4.47 3.49 -9.43
CA TRP A 120 -5.22 3.45 -10.68
C TRP A 120 -6.66 3.91 -10.48
N ALA A 121 -7.08 4.94 -11.21
CA ALA A 121 -8.36 5.58 -10.96
C ALA A 121 -9.53 4.77 -11.55
N VAL A 122 -10.73 4.91 -10.97
CA VAL A 122 -11.96 4.30 -11.54
C VAL A 122 -12.19 4.74 -12.99
N SER A 123 -11.87 5.99 -13.33
CA SER A 123 -11.92 6.55 -14.68
C SER A 123 -10.94 5.92 -15.67
N GLN A 124 -10.09 5.00 -15.23
CA GLN A 124 -9.10 4.28 -16.04
C GLN A 124 -9.32 2.76 -16.02
N ALA A 125 -10.24 2.26 -15.20
CA ALA A 125 -10.53 0.82 -15.08
C ALA A 125 -11.46 0.33 -16.21
N ASN A 126 -11.65 -0.98 -16.31
CA ASN A 126 -12.70 -1.55 -17.15
C ASN A 126 -14.08 -1.06 -16.72
N ASP A 127 -14.99 -0.92 -17.69
CA ASP A 127 -16.38 -0.51 -17.47
C ASP A 127 -16.55 0.85 -16.76
N LEU A 128 -15.56 1.74 -16.86
CA LEU A 128 -15.51 3.04 -16.17
C LEU A 128 -16.80 3.86 -16.33
N ASP A 129 -17.45 3.80 -17.48
CA ASP A 129 -18.65 4.57 -17.79
C ASP A 129 -19.86 4.05 -17.00
N LEU A 130 -20.02 2.73 -16.88
CA LEU A 130 -21.04 2.11 -16.06
C LEU A 130 -20.73 2.27 -14.57
N GLU A 131 -19.47 2.09 -14.19
CA GLU A 131 -19.02 2.15 -12.80
C GLU A 131 -19.21 3.55 -12.21
N ILE A 132 -18.82 4.60 -12.94
CA ILE A 132 -18.99 5.99 -12.49
C ILE A 132 -20.48 6.34 -12.42
N ARG A 133 -21.26 6.04 -13.47
CA ARG A 133 -22.69 6.42 -13.52
C ARG A 133 -23.54 5.78 -12.42
N THR A 134 -23.12 4.62 -11.91
CA THR A 134 -23.87 3.85 -10.91
C THR A 134 -23.32 3.98 -9.49
N ALA A 135 -22.24 4.74 -9.29
CA ALA A 135 -21.57 4.92 -8.00
C ALA A 135 -22.31 5.82 -7.00
N ASN A 136 -23.62 5.60 -6.82
CA ASN A 136 -24.44 6.35 -5.86
C ASN A 136 -24.47 5.66 -4.48
N PHE A 137 -23.34 5.67 -3.79
CA PHE A 137 -23.16 5.02 -2.49
C PHE A 137 -22.75 6.04 -1.43
N PRO A 138 -23.64 6.93 -0.97
CA PRO A 138 -23.25 8.03 -0.08
C PRO A 138 -22.68 7.55 1.26
N ASN A 139 -22.99 6.33 1.70
CA ASN A 139 -22.40 5.72 2.91
C ASN A 139 -20.99 5.15 2.71
N ILE A 140 -20.46 5.22 1.49
CA ILE A 140 -19.03 5.04 1.21
C ILE A 140 -18.40 6.45 1.15
N ARG A 141 -17.36 6.67 1.96
CA ARG A 141 -16.68 7.96 2.08
C ARG A 141 -15.24 7.80 1.64
N LEU A 142 -14.77 8.74 0.83
CA LEU A 142 -13.49 8.69 0.13
C LEU A 142 -12.63 9.86 0.57
N ILE A 143 -11.36 9.61 0.90
CA ILE A 143 -10.35 10.65 1.08
C ILE A 143 -9.04 10.23 0.44
N THR A 144 -8.38 11.16 -0.24
CA THR A 144 -7.08 10.92 -0.87
C THR A 144 -6.00 11.78 -0.22
N VAL A 145 -4.89 11.16 0.16
CA VAL A 145 -3.71 11.84 0.70
C VAL A 145 -2.79 12.26 -0.46
N PRO A 146 -2.40 13.55 -0.54
CA PRO A 146 -1.48 14.03 -1.55
C PRO A 146 -0.10 13.36 -1.50
N GLN A 147 0.50 13.22 -2.68
CA GLN A 147 1.82 12.65 -2.85
C GLN A 147 2.92 13.65 -2.50
N VAL A 148 3.44 13.58 -1.27
CA VAL A 148 4.52 14.44 -0.77
C VAL A 148 5.72 13.56 -0.39
N GLY A 149 6.82 13.67 -1.14
CA GLY A 149 8.04 12.94 -0.85
C GLY A 149 9.00 13.81 -0.05
N THR A 150 9.22 13.48 1.22
CA THR A 150 10.04 14.31 2.12
C THR A 150 10.72 13.48 3.21
N GLN A 151 11.89 13.93 3.68
CA GLN A 151 12.51 13.37 4.88
C GLN A 151 11.96 14.01 6.17
N GLU A 152 11.30 15.17 6.04
CA GLU A 152 10.69 15.86 7.18
C GLU A 152 9.34 15.23 7.53
N PRO A 153 9.17 14.69 8.74
CA PRO A 153 7.91 14.08 9.16
C PRO A 153 6.75 15.08 9.05
N GLN A 154 5.71 14.74 8.27
CA GLN A 154 4.50 15.54 8.16
C GLN A 154 3.45 15.02 9.15
N ASP A 155 2.71 15.93 9.80
CA ASP A 155 1.62 15.59 10.73
C ASP A 155 0.23 15.96 10.17
N ASP A 156 0.18 16.56 8.98
CA ASP A 156 -1.05 16.99 8.32
C ASP A 156 -0.87 16.94 6.79
N PHE A 157 -1.98 17.04 6.06
CA PHE A 157 -2.02 17.10 4.61
C PHE A 157 -3.19 17.96 4.13
N LYS A 158 -3.31 18.16 2.82
CA LYS A 158 -4.48 18.83 2.23
C LYS A 158 -5.41 17.78 1.63
N GLY A 159 -6.60 17.65 2.19
CA GLY A 159 -7.61 16.72 1.70
C GLY A 159 -8.93 16.93 2.42
N GLU A 160 -9.96 16.27 1.93
CA GLU A 160 -11.30 16.30 2.51
C GLU A 160 -11.99 14.96 2.23
N TRP A 161 -12.85 14.53 3.15
CA TRP A 161 -13.70 13.37 2.92
C TRP A 161 -14.86 13.75 2.00
N LYS A 162 -15.18 12.85 1.06
CA LYS A 162 -16.27 13.01 0.10
C LYS A 162 -17.19 11.82 0.14
N ALA A 163 -18.49 12.08 0.04
CA ALA A 163 -19.46 11.03 -0.29
C ALA A 163 -19.10 10.40 -1.64
N CYS A 164 -19.20 9.07 -1.77
CA CYS A 164 -19.09 8.41 -3.06
C CYS A 164 -20.33 8.73 -3.90
N SER A 165 -20.10 9.40 -5.03
CA SER A 165 -21.08 9.74 -6.06
C SER A 165 -20.42 9.64 -7.44
N PRO A 166 -21.20 9.68 -8.53
CA PRO A 166 -20.65 9.77 -9.88
C PRO A 166 -19.63 10.91 -10.08
N GLU A 167 -19.76 12.02 -9.33
CA GLU A 167 -18.89 13.19 -9.42
C GLU A 167 -17.57 13.02 -8.66
N THR A 168 -17.50 12.13 -7.67
CA THR A 168 -16.34 12.02 -6.76
C THR A 168 -15.53 10.75 -6.97
N VAL A 169 -16.15 9.67 -7.46
CA VAL A 169 -15.52 8.35 -7.55
C VAL A 169 -14.47 8.24 -8.65
N GLY A 170 -14.59 9.04 -9.72
CA GLY A 170 -13.83 8.86 -10.96
C GLY A 170 -12.31 8.96 -10.79
N ASP A 171 -11.86 9.80 -9.88
CA ASP A 171 -10.43 10.03 -9.59
C ASP A 171 -9.91 9.20 -8.41
N PHE A 172 -10.77 8.44 -7.73
CA PHE A 172 -10.38 7.61 -6.59
C PHE A 172 -9.81 6.26 -7.04
N SER A 173 -8.99 5.62 -6.18
CA SER A 173 -8.48 4.26 -6.36
C SER A 173 -9.59 3.28 -6.77
N ALA A 174 -9.45 2.65 -7.94
CA ALA A 174 -10.40 1.67 -8.44
C ALA A 174 -10.43 0.41 -7.58
N VAL A 175 -9.26 -0.11 -7.18
CA VAL A 175 -9.17 -1.27 -6.30
C VAL A 175 -9.79 -0.95 -4.93
N GLY A 176 -9.48 0.23 -4.38
CA GLY A 176 -10.06 0.70 -3.12
C GLY A 176 -11.58 0.84 -3.18
N TYR A 177 -12.10 1.53 -4.19
CA TYR A 177 -13.54 1.72 -4.39
C TYR A 177 -14.27 0.38 -4.55
N PHE A 178 -13.81 -0.50 -5.45
CA PHE A 178 -14.47 -1.78 -5.67
C PHE A 178 -14.41 -2.66 -4.42
N PHE A 179 -13.32 -2.63 -3.67
CA PHE A 179 -13.18 -3.37 -2.40
C PHE A 179 -14.20 -2.86 -1.38
N GLY A 180 -14.25 -1.54 -1.16
CA GLY A 180 -15.19 -0.93 -0.22
C GLY A 180 -16.64 -1.12 -0.64
N ARG A 181 -16.95 -1.08 -1.94
CA ARG A 181 -18.29 -1.38 -2.48
C ARG A 181 -18.72 -2.81 -2.15
N GLN A 182 -17.83 -3.79 -2.35
CA GLN A 182 -18.14 -5.19 -2.00
C GLN A 182 -18.40 -5.35 -0.49
N LEU A 183 -17.59 -4.71 0.37
CA LEU A 183 -17.84 -4.74 1.81
C LEU A 183 -19.14 -4.04 2.18
N HIS A 184 -19.41 -2.86 1.63
CA HIS A 184 -20.64 -2.13 1.88
C HIS A 184 -21.88 -2.96 1.53
N GLN A 185 -21.88 -3.60 0.36
CA GLN A 185 -23.00 -4.42 -0.10
C GLN A 185 -23.18 -5.69 0.74
N ALA A 186 -22.09 -6.33 1.16
CA ALA A 186 -22.13 -7.56 1.94
C ALA A 186 -22.51 -7.33 3.41
N LEU A 187 -22.01 -6.25 4.01
CA LEU A 187 -22.14 -5.97 5.43
C LEU A 187 -23.28 -4.98 5.76
N ASN A 188 -23.71 -4.19 4.77
CA ASN A 188 -24.69 -3.11 4.94
C ASN A 188 -24.30 -2.09 6.03
N VAL A 189 -23.02 -1.70 6.06
CA VAL A 189 -22.46 -0.71 7.00
C VAL A 189 -21.74 0.42 6.24
N PRO A 190 -21.61 1.63 6.82
CA PRO A 190 -20.78 2.68 6.23
C PRO A 190 -19.33 2.24 6.04
N ILE A 191 -18.69 2.69 4.95
CA ILE A 191 -17.29 2.38 4.63
C ILE A 191 -16.51 3.68 4.44
N GLY A 192 -15.40 3.85 5.15
CA GLY A 192 -14.40 4.88 4.89
C GLY A 192 -13.20 4.31 4.14
N LEU A 193 -12.79 4.93 3.04
CA LEU A 193 -11.63 4.54 2.26
C LEU A 193 -10.62 5.68 2.21
N ILE A 194 -9.41 5.40 2.67
CA ILE A 194 -8.28 6.34 2.64
C ILE A 194 -7.34 5.87 1.54
N ASP A 195 -7.25 6.60 0.43
CA ASP A 195 -6.26 6.35 -0.61
C ASP A 195 -5.00 7.16 -0.34
N ASN A 196 -3.86 6.49 -0.22
CA ASN A 196 -2.57 7.17 -0.13
C ASN A 196 -1.56 6.63 -1.15
N ALA A 197 -1.99 5.87 -2.15
CA ALA A 197 -1.08 5.19 -3.08
C ALA A 197 -0.25 6.17 -3.94
N TRP A 198 0.98 5.75 -4.28
CA TRP A 198 1.88 6.53 -5.14
C TRP A 198 2.54 5.68 -6.21
N GLY A 199 2.16 5.93 -7.46
CA GLY A 199 2.73 5.38 -8.69
C GLY A 199 4.25 5.24 -8.71
N GLY A 200 4.71 4.00 -8.90
CA GLY A 200 6.12 3.63 -8.95
C GLY A 200 6.83 3.64 -7.60
N SER A 201 6.14 3.76 -6.46
CA SER A 201 6.80 3.73 -5.16
C SER A 201 7.52 2.41 -4.90
N ALA A 202 8.69 2.50 -4.26
CA ALA A 202 9.43 1.34 -3.77
C ALA A 202 9.07 1.08 -2.31
N CYS A 203 9.05 -0.18 -1.87
CA CYS A 203 8.63 -0.56 -0.51
C CYS A 203 9.44 0.15 0.59
N GLU A 204 10.75 0.35 0.39
CA GLU A 204 11.61 1.07 1.34
C GLU A 204 11.22 2.54 1.57
N ALA A 205 10.51 3.17 0.64
CA ALA A 205 10.05 4.56 0.80
C ALA A 205 8.94 4.67 1.86
N TRP A 206 8.27 3.57 2.16
CA TRP A 206 7.17 3.43 3.12
C TRP A 206 7.60 2.98 4.51
N VAL A 207 8.91 2.73 4.70
CA VAL A 207 9.50 2.32 5.98
C VAL A 207 10.23 3.50 6.59
N ARG A 208 10.19 3.60 7.92
CA ARG A 208 11.06 4.50 8.69
C ARG A 208 12.54 4.32 8.31
N ARG A 209 13.25 5.43 8.13
CA ARG A 209 14.65 5.40 7.67
C ARG A 209 15.57 4.75 8.70
N ASP A 210 15.35 5.01 9.98
CA ASP A 210 16.17 4.49 11.07
C ASP A 210 16.08 2.96 11.20
N LEU A 211 14.93 2.36 10.86
CA LEU A 211 14.79 0.90 10.81
C LEU A 211 15.62 0.28 9.68
N LEU A 212 15.73 0.96 8.54
CA LEU A 212 16.57 0.51 7.44
C LEU A 212 18.05 0.71 7.77
N GLU A 213 18.40 1.82 8.44
CA GLU A 213 19.79 2.13 8.84
C GLU A 213 20.31 1.21 9.96
N ALA A 214 19.43 0.60 10.74
CA ALA A 214 19.78 -0.34 11.80
C ALA A 214 20.01 -1.78 11.31
N ASP A 215 19.84 -2.05 10.01
CA ASP A 215 19.87 -3.40 9.44
C ASP A 215 20.79 -3.48 8.22
N ASP A 216 21.94 -4.13 8.40
CA ASP A 216 23.03 -4.26 7.43
C ASP A 216 22.58 -4.81 6.06
N ARG A 217 21.44 -5.51 5.98
CA ARG A 217 20.85 -5.97 4.70
C ARG A 217 20.50 -4.82 3.75
N TYR A 218 20.41 -3.60 4.26
CA TYR A 218 20.10 -2.40 3.48
C TYR A 218 21.31 -1.49 3.25
N ASP A 219 22.52 -1.89 3.66
CA ASP A 219 23.72 -1.06 3.54
C ASP A 219 23.99 -0.62 2.10
N ALA A 220 23.92 -1.54 1.13
CA ALA A 220 24.12 -1.23 -0.28
C ALA A 220 23.08 -0.22 -0.80
N LEU A 221 21.80 -0.41 -0.42
CA LEU A 221 20.70 0.49 -0.75
C LEU A 221 20.95 1.89 -0.18
N LEU A 222 21.31 1.97 1.11
CA LEU A 222 21.54 3.22 1.83
C LEU A 222 22.80 3.93 1.34
N ALA A 223 23.87 3.21 1.01
CA ALA A 223 25.10 3.78 0.45
C ALA A 223 24.82 4.47 -0.90
N ARG A 224 24.02 3.85 -1.78
CA ARG A 224 23.58 4.46 -3.04
C ARG A 224 22.78 5.73 -2.82
N TRP A 225 21.86 5.73 -1.85
CA TRP A 225 21.07 6.91 -1.52
C TRP A 225 21.92 8.02 -0.90
N LYS A 226 22.85 7.71 0.01
CA LYS A 226 23.84 8.67 0.54
C LYS A 226 24.65 9.31 -0.59
N ASN A 227 25.10 8.51 -1.56
CA ASN A 227 25.79 9.05 -2.74
C ASN A 227 24.87 9.98 -3.55
N THR A 228 23.63 9.58 -3.83
CA THR A 228 22.66 10.40 -4.57
C THR A 228 22.36 11.72 -3.83
N GLU A 229 22.17 11.66 -2.51
CA GLU A 229 21.95 12.82 -1.63
C GLU A 229 23.12 13.81 -1.68
N SER A 230 24.36 13.31 -1.71
CA SER A 230 25.56 14.14 -1.77
C SER A 230 25.87 14.72 -3.16
N THR A 231 25.44 14.07 -4.24
CA THR A 231 25.88 14.39 -5.61
C THR A 231 24.79 14.99 -6.49
N TYR A 232 23.51 14.73 -6.20
CA TYR A 232 22.42 15.18 -7.05
C TYR A 232 22.14 16.67 -6.84
N ASN A 233 22.20 17.44 -7.93
CA ASN A 233 21.86 18.85 -7.96
C ASN A 233 20.64 19.08 -8.88
N HIS A 234 19.48 19.33 -8.28
CA HIS A 234 18.24 19.52 -9.02
C HIS A 234 18.23 20.79 -9.87
N GLU A 235 18.80 21.89 -9.37
CA GLU A 235 18.87 23.16 -10.08
C GLU A 235 19.69 23.03 -11.37
N LYS A 236 20.84 22.34 -11.28
CA LYS A 236 21.69 22.03 -12.45
C LYS A 236 20.95 21.16 -13.47
N ALA A 237 20.23 20.13 -13.01
CA ALA A 237 19.42 19.28 -13.88
C ALA A 237 18.31 20.09 -14.58
N THR A 238 17.64 20.97 -13.84
CA THR A 238 16.59 21.85 -14.34
C THR A 238 17.11 22.86 -15.34
N ALA A 239 18.26 23.50 -15.07
CA ALA A 239 18.93 24.40 -16.00
C ALA A 239 19.31 23.68 -17.32
N ALA A 240 19.88 22.48 -17.23
CA ALA A 240 20.20 21.67 -18.42
C ALA A 240 18.94 21.29 -19.22
N TYR A 241 17.83 20.99 -18.53
CA TYR A 241 16.54 20.75 -19.18
C TYR A 241 16.00 22.00 -19.87
N GLN A 242 16.03 23.16 -19.21
CA GLN A 242 15.58 24.42 -19.80
C GLN A 242 16.36 24.75 -21.08
N GLN A 243 17.68 24.54 -21.09
CA GLN A 243 18.51 24.69 -22.29
C GLN A 243 18.08 23.73 -23.41
N LYS A 244 17.90 22.43 -23.11
CA LYS A 244 17.42 21.44 -24.09
C LYS A 244 16.03 21.80 -24.63
N ARG A 245 15.13 22.25 -23.76
CA ARG A 245 13.77 22.66 -24.14
C ARG A 245 13.78 23.89 -25.03
N GLN A 246 14.62 24.88 -24.71
CA GLN A 246 14.78 26.07 -25.55
C GLN A 246 15.34 25.69 -26.93
N ALA A 247 16.39 24.87 -26.97
CA ALA A 247 16.94 24.36 -28.24
C ALA A 247 15.91 23.56 -29.07
N TRP A 248 15.03 22.78 -28.42
CA TRP A 248 13.94 22.09 -29.11
C TRP A 248 12.90 23.05 -29.68
N ILE A 249 12.56 24.12 -28.93
CA ILE A 249 11.66 25.18 -29.41
C ILE A 249 12.29 25.89 -30.62
N ASP A 250 13.55 26.31 -30.49
CA ASP A 250 14.29 27.03 -31.54
C ASP A 250 14.51 26.16 -32.78
N GLY A 251 14.67 24.84 -32.60
CA GLY A 251 14.74 23.83 -33.66
C GLY A 251 13.41 23.49 -34.33
N GLY A 252 12.34 24.25 -34.06
CA GLY A 252 11.03 24.07 -34.69
C GLY A 252 10.23 22.89 -34.13
N LYS A 253 10.49 22.49 -32.87
CA LYS A 253 9.76 21.44 -32.15
C LYS A 253 9.76 20.07 -32.84
N LYS A 254 10.83 19.75 -33.57
CA LYS A 254 10.98 18.44 -34.23
C LYS A 254 11.23 17.34 -33.20
N GLY A 255 10.49 16.23 -33.33
CA GLY A 255 10.59 15.09 -32.42
C GLY A 255 9.98 15.33 -31.04
N ASN A 256 10.26 14.41 -30.11
CA ASN A 256 9.68 14.44 -28.77
C ASN A 256 10.21 15.63 -27.95
N ALA A 257 9.31 16.31 -27.25
CA ALA A 257 9.69 17.37 -26.32
C ALA A 257 10.60 16.82 -25.20
N PRO A 258 11.67 17.53 -24.81
CA PRO A 258 12.44 17.17 -23.64
C PRO A 258 11.54 17.04 -22.40
N ARG A 259 11.82 16.04 -21.57
CA ARG A 259 11.10 15.83 -20.30
C ARG A 259 11.82 16.58 -19.17
N ALA A 260 11.04 17.24 -18.32
CA ALA A 260 11.58 17.86 -17.11
C ALA A 260 12.20 16.79 -16.21
N PRO A 261 13.33 17.08 -15.53
CA PRO A 261 13.94 16.14 -14.62
C PRO A 261 13.04 15.95 -13.40
N ARG A 262 12.86 14.70 -12.98
CA ARG A 262 12.29 14.40 -11.65
C ARG A 262 13.34 14.69 -10.58
N ASN A 263 12.91 15.14 -9.40
CA ASN A 263 13.79 15.27 -8.25
C ASN A 263 13.78 13.94 -7.45
N PRO A 264 14.82 13.09 -7.54
CA PRO A 264 14.90 11.85 -6.78
C PRO A 264 14.90 12.06 -5.26
N LEU A 265 15.35 13.23 -4.78
CA LEU A 265 15.37 13.55 -3.34
C LEU A 265 13.97 13.76 -2.77
N ALA A 266 13.00 14.13 -3.61
CA ALA A 266 11.58 14.24 -3.28
C ALA A 266 10.76 13.10 -3.92
N GLY A 267 11.43 12.04 -4.39
CA GLY A 267 10.82 10.96 -5.14
C GLY A 267 10.35 9.79 -4.28
N GLN A 268 9.55 8.93 -4.90
CA GLN A 268 8.88 7.77 -4.31
C GLN A 268 9.75 6.51 -4.15
N HIS A 269 11.04 6.61 -4.45
CA HIS A 269 12.01 5.52 -4.27
C HIS A 269 12.95 5.78 -3.09
N ARG A 270 13.01 7.02 -2.59
CA ARG A 270 13.94 7.38 -1.51
C ARG A 270 13.41 6.81 -0.18
N PRO A 271 14.24 6.08 0.59
CA PRO A 271 13.88 5.56 1.90
C PRO A 271 13.17 6.60 2.77
N ALA A 272 12.08 6.20 3.41
CA ALA A 272 11.23 7.01 4.28
C ALA A 272 10.52 8.23 3.67
N ASN A 273 10.68 8.55 2.38
CA ASN A 273 10.02 9.74 1.82
C ASN A 273 8.48 9.66 1.94
N LEU A 274 7.91 8.48 1.69
CA LEU A 274 6.47 8.26 1.70
C LEU A 274 5.98 7.93 3.10
N TYR A 275 6.80 7.26 3.92
CA TYR A 275 6.54 7.13 5.34
C TYR A 275 6.28 8.51 5.97
N ASN A 276 7.19 9.46 5.77
CA ASN A 276 7.12 10.78 6.40
C ASN A 276 6.05 11.70 5.80
N GLY A 277 5.92 11.73 4.47
CA GLY A 277 5.07 12.70 3.80
C GLY A 277 3.65 12.22 3.48
N VAL A 278 3.43 10.91 3.41
CA VAL A 278 2.17 10.32 2.94
C VAL A 278 1.50 9.45 4.00
N LEU A 279 2.25 8.56 4.65
CA LEU A 279 1.70 7.67 5.66
C LEU A 279 1.53 8.38 7.02
N ARG A 280 2.57 9.05 7.50
CA ARG A 280 2.62 9.62 8.86
C ARG A 280 1.45 10.56 9.20
N PRO A 281 0.96 11.44 8.30
CA PRO A 281 -0.17 12.32 8.60
C PRO A 281 -1.46 11.61 9.01
N ILE A 282 -1.64 10.34 8.63
CA ILE A 282 -2.84 9.56 8.93
C ILE A 282 -2.64 8.50 10.03
N ILE A 283 -1.40 8.35 10.55
CA ILE A 283 -1.09 7.32 11.55
C ILE A 283 -1.91 7.52 12.83
N GLY A 284 -2.53 6.42 13.24
CA GLY A 284 -3.37 6.33 14.43
C GLY A 284 -4.78 6.91 14.26
N TYR A 285 -5.22 7.19 13.02
CA TYR A 285 -6.64 7.21 12.68
C TYR A 285 -7.19 5.79 12.82
N GLY A 286 -8.39 5.62 13.37
CA GLY A 286 -8.96 4.28 13.54
C GLY A 286 -9.18 3.60 12.18
N ILE A 287 -8.62 2.41 11.98
CA ILE A 287 -8.82 1.59 10.77
C ILE A 287 -9.24 0.17 11.14
N ARG A 288 -9.92 -0.54 10.25
CA ARG A 288 -10.03 -1.99 10.33
C ARG A 288 -8.75 -2.64 9.87
N GLY A 289 -8.22 -2.21 8.74
CA GLY A 289 -7.04 -2.80 8.12
C GLY A 289 -6.55 -2.04 6.89
N SER A 290 -5.58 -2.64 6.21
CA SER A 290 -4.96 -2.08 5.01
C SER A 290 -5.03 -3.07 3.85
N ILE A 291 -5.34 -2.56 2.66
CA ILE A 291 -5.13 -3.25 1.38
C ILE A 291 -3.92 -2.62 0.67
N TRP A 292 -3.06 -3.48 0.13
CA TRP A 292 -1.75 -3.10 -0.42
C TRP A 292 -1.57 -3.66 -1.83
N TYR A 293 -1.22 -2.82 -2.80
CA TYR A 293 -0.86 -3.27 -4.14
C TYR A 293 0.45 -2.62 -4.59
N GLN A 294 1.53 -3.34 -4.34
CA GLN A 294 2.89 -2.95 -4.72
C GLN A 294 3.80 -4.15 -4.82
N GLY A 295 4.81 -3.99 -5.66
CA GLY A 295 5.96 -4.87 -5.74
C GLY A 295 6.78 -4.59 -6.99
N GLU A 296 6.17 -4.05 -8.04
CA GLU A 296 6.77 -3.91 -9.36
C GLU A 296 8.10 -3.12 -9.34
N SER A 297 8.19 -2.05 -8.55
CA SER A 297 9.44 -1.29 -8.37
C SER A 297 10.54 -2.04 -7.59
N ASN A 298 10.20 -3.17 -6.97
CA ASN A 298 11.10 -4.03 -6.20
C ASN A 298 11.34 -5.39 -6.87
N ALA A 299 10.77 -5.67 -8.06
CA ALA A 299 10.87 -6.99 -8.72
C ALA A 299 12.32 -7.44 -8.92
N GLY A 300 13.21 -6.53 -9.34
CA GLY A 300 14.64 -6.82 -9.48
C GLY A 300 15.36 -7.16 -8.16
N ARG A 301 14.76 -6.86 -7.01
CA ARG A 301 15.30 -7.10 -5.65
C ARG A 301 14.38 -7.98 -4.81
N ALA A 302 13.72 -8.96 -5.44
CA ALA A 302 12.77 -9.86 -4.79
C ALA A 302 13.33 -10.56 -3.55
N TYR A 303 14.60 -10.99 -3.57
CA TYR A 303 15.25 -11.59 -2.40
C TYR A 303 15.30 -10.64 -1.19
N GLN A 304 15.65 -9.36 -1.39
CA GLN A 304 15.59 -8.34 -0.33
C GLN A 304 14.14 -8.08 0.09
N TYR A 305 13.19 -8.12 -0.84
CA TYR A 305 11.76 -7.92 -0.59
C TYR A 305 11.19 -8.95 0.40
N ARG A 306 11.70 -10.18 0.40
CA ARG A 306 11.34 -11.22 1.39
C ARG A 306 11.49 -10.72 2.84
N HIS A 307 12.42 -9.81 3.13
CA HIS A 307 12.55 -9.20 4.44
C HIS A 307 11.87 -7.82 4.52
N LEU A 308 12.06 -6.99 3.50
CA LEU A 308 11.59 -5.60 3.50
C LEU A 308 10.08 -5.47 3.64
N PHE A 309 9.30 -6.31 2.96
CA PHE A 309 7.84 -6.18 3.01
C PHE A 309 7.25 -6.56 4.38
N PRO A 310 7.62 -7.70 5.01
CA PRO A 310 7.25 -7.95 6.41
C PRO A 310 7.72 -6.85 7.37
N LEU A 311 8.93 -6.31 7.19
CA LEU A 311 9.43 -5.20 8.00
C LEU A 311 8.53 -3.96 7.87
N MET A 312 8.10 -3.63 6.65
CA MET A 312 7.18 -2.51 6.41
C MET A 312 5.84 -2.71 7.13
N ILE A 313 5.24 -3.89 7.02
CA ILE A 313 3.96 -4.20 7.69
C ILE A 313 4.12 -4.08 9.21
N GLN A 314 5.18 -4.67 9.78
CA GLN A 314 5.43 -4.59 11.21
C GLN A 314 5.68 -3.14 11.65
N ASN A 315 6.48 -2.38 10.91
CA ASN A 315 6.70 -0.95 11.17
C ASN A 315 5.36 -0.19 11.23
N TRP A 316 4.45 -0.43 10.28
CA TRP A 316 3.16 0.25 10.27
C TRP A 316 2.31 -0.13 11.49
N ARG A 317 2.27 -1.42 11.86
CA ARG A 317 1.55 -1.89 13.07
C ARG A 317 2.10 -1.26 14.34
N ASP A 318 3.43 -1.18 14.46
CA ASP A 318 4.11 -0.57 15.61
C ASP A 318 3.80 0.93 15.74
N GLU A 319 3.73 1.65 14.62
CA GLU A 319 3.40 3.08 14.61
C GLU A 319 1.90 3.33 14.85
N TRP A 320 1.02 2.50 14.29
CA TRP A 320 -0.43 2.63 14.48
C TRP A 320 -0.88 2.29 15.89
N LYS A 321 -0.17 1.37 16.55
CA LYS A 321 -0.47 0.88 17.91
C LYS A 321 -1.91 0.34 18.04
N GLN A 322 -2.36 -0.36 17.02
CA GLN A 322 -3.72 -0.89 16.90
C GLN A 322 -3.72 -2.42 16.71
N ASN A 323 -2.99 -3.12 17.58
CA ASN A 323 -2.73 -4.56 17.48
C ASN A 323 -2.19 -4.96 16.08
N ASP A 324 -2.26 -6.26 15.76
CA ASP A 324 -1.95 -6.78 14.43
C ASP A 324 -3.17 -6.63 13.51
N PHE A 325 -3.52 -5.40 13.13
CA PHE A 325 -4.64 -5.15 12.23
C PHE A 325 -4.48 -5.92 10.89
N PRO A 326 -5.59 -6.38 10.29
CA PRO A 326 -5.61 -7.04 8.99
C PRO A 326 -4.80 -6.31 7.91
N PHE A 327 -3.92 -7.04 7.24
CA PHE A 327 -3.11 -6.52 6.13
C PHE A 327 -3.22 -7.47 4.93
N TYR A 328 -3.93 -7.04 3.89
CA TYR A 328 -4.14 -7.84 2.68
C TYR A 328 -3.42 -7.22 1.50
N TRP A 329 -2.75 -8.02 0.68
CA TRP A 329 -2.08 -7.51 -0.52
C TRP A 329 -2.46 -8.24 -1.79
N VAL A 330 -2.14 -7.61 -2.91
CA VAL A 330 -2.29 -8.15 -4.24
C VAL A 330 -0.95 -8.69 -4.71
N GLN A 331 -0.90 -9.97 -5.08
CA GLN A 331 0.27 -10.57 -5.72
C GLN A 331 0.48 -9.94 -7.10
N LEU A 332 1.70 -9.82 -7.60
CA LEU A 332 1.88 -9.28 -8.95
C LEU A 332 1.17 -10.12 -10.02
N ALA A 333 0.49 -9.45 -10.95
CA ALA A 333 -0.13 -10.06 -12.13
C ALA A 333 0.93 -10.62 -13.08
N ASP A 334 0.53 -11.42 -14.06
CA ASP A 334 1.32 -11.69 -15.27
C ASP A 334 1.67 -10.42 -16.05
N PHE A 335 2.88 -10.39 -16.60
CA PHE A 335 3.44 -9.24 -17.32
C PHE A 335 4.59 -9.68 -18.22
N ARG A 336 4.82 -8.94 -19.32
CA ARG A 336 5.79 -9.21 -20.41
C ARG A 336 5.35 -10.35 -21.33
N ASP A 337 6.16 -10.62 -22.35
CA ASP A 337 5.91 -11.69 -23.30
C ASP A 337 6.01 -13.07 -22.61
N GLU A 338 5.17 -14.01 -23.05
CA GLU A 338 5.25 -15.40 -22.66
C GLU A 338 6.56 -16.03 -23.13
N THR A 339 7.10 -16.96 -22.36
CA THR A 339 8.33 -17.70 -22.73
C THR A 339 7.99 -19.16 -23.05
N PRO A 340 8.49 -19.72 -24.17
CA PRO A 340 8.16 -21.08 -24.58
C PRO A 340 8.84 -22.15 -23.72
N GLU A 341 9.93 -21.81 -23.03
CA GLU A 341 10.70 -22.73 -22.18
C GLU A 341 10.64 -22.27 -20.71
N PRO A 342 10.88 -23.17 -19.73
CA PRO A 342 11.06 -22.78 -18.34
C PRO A 342 12.26 -21.84 -18.20
N VAL A 343 12.07 -20.73 -17.48
CA VAL A 343 13.09 -19.69 -17.30
C VAL A 343 13.21 -19.29 -15.83
N GLU A 344 14.32 -18.66 -15.48
CA GLU A 344 14.40 -17.89 -14.24
C GLU A 344 13.66 -16.55 -14.40
N SER A 345 13.11 -16.03 -13.30
CA SER A 345 12.30 -14.81 -13.36
C SER A 345 12.34 -14.02 -12.05
N ASP A 346 12.82 -12.77 -12.13
CA ASP A 346 12.75 -11.77 -11.07
C ASP A 346 11.30 -11.52 -10.61
N TRP A 347 10.38 -11.51 -11.56
CA TRP A 347 8.96 -11.32 -11.35
C TRP A 347 8.33 -12.49 -10.58
N ALA A 348 8.68 -13.74 -10.93
CA ALA A 348 8.23 -14.92 -10.20
C ALA A 348 8.82 -14.97 -8.78
N GLU A 349 10.10 -14.62 -8.61
CA GLU A 349 10.72 -14.49 -7.29
C GLU A 349 10.01 -13.46 -6.41
N LEU A 350 9.52 -12.36 -7.00
CA LEU A 350 8.77 -11.37 -6.25
C LEU A 350 7.40 -11.88 -5.82
N ARG A 351 6.67 -12.60 -6.69
CA ARG A 351 5.40 -13.27 -6.29
C ARG A 351 5.63 -14.26 -5.16
N GLU A 352 6.72 -15.02 -5.23
CA GLU A 352 7.14 -15.91 -4.15
C GLU A 352 7.43 -15.14 -2.87
N ALA A 353 8.16 -14.02 -2.94
CA ALA A 353 8.45 -13.17 -1.79
C ALA A 353 7.19 -12.58 -1.14
N GLN A 354 6.19 -12.20 -1.95
CA GLN A 354 4.86 -11.80 -1.49
C GLN A 354 4.18 -12.97 -0.77
N THR A 355 4.15 -14.17 -1.36
CA THR A 355 3.55 -15.37 -0.74
C THR A 355 4.23 -15.71 0.60
N MET A 356 5.56 -15.66 0.66
CA MET A 356 6.37 -15.92 1.87
C MET A 356 6.09 -14.94 3.01
N THR A 357 5.46 -13.78 2.75
CA THR A 357 5.10 -12.83 3.79
C THR A 357 4.01 -13.38 4.71
N MET A 358 3.09 -14.22 4.19
CA MET A 358 2.01 -14.81 4.99
C MET A 358 2.50 -15.73 6.11
N SER A 359 3.65 -16.39 5.95
CA SER A 359 4.22 -17.25 7.00
C SER A 359 5.00 -16.46 8.06
N LYS A 360 5.28 -15.18 7.82
CA LYS A 360 6.07 -14.32 8.72
C LYS A 360 5.22 -13.50 9.66
N LEU A 361 3.99 -13.17 9.29
CA LEU A 361 3.13 -12.26 10.03
C LEU A 361 1.70 -12.78 10.12
N PRO A 362 1.06 -12.72 11.31
CA PRO A 362 -0.34 -13.06 11.48
C PRO A 362 -1.25 -11.99 10.86
N ASN A 363 -2.54 -12.33 10.73
CA ASN A 363 -3.59 -11.44 10.21
C ASN A 363 -3.23 -10.84 8.85
N THR A 364 -2.70 -11.69 7.98
CA THR A 364 -2.30 -11.37 6.62
C THR A 364 -3.08 -12.19 5.60
N GLY A 365 -3.05 -11.76 4.35
CA GLY A 365 -3.70 -12.46 3.24
C GLY A 365 -3.27 -11.92 1.89
N GLU A 366 -3.34 -12.76 0.88
CA GLU A 366 -2.87 -12.46 -0.47
C GLU A 366 -3.96 -12.75 -1.50
N ALA A 367 -4.31 -11.75 -2.30
CA ALA A 367 -5.09 -11.88 -3.50
C ALA A 367 -4.16 -12.23 -4.67
N VAL A 368 -4.18 -13.49 -5.10
CA VAL A 368 -3.47 -13.95 -6.31
C VAL A 368 -4.20 -13.42 -7.55
N ILE A 369 -3.46 -12.86 -8.51
CA ILE A 369 -4.02 -12.25 -9.73
C ILE A 369 -3.19 -12.55 -11.00
N ILE A 370 -2.52 -13.69 -11.01
CA ILE A 370 -1.66 -14.15 -12.12
C ILE A 370 -2.41 -14.34 -13.46
N ASP A 371 -3.73 -14.35 -13.44
CA ASP A 371 -4.62 -14.66 -14.57
C ASP A 371 -5.32 -13.43 -15.17
N ILE A 372 -5.04 -12.24 -14.64
CA ILE A 372 -5.73 -11.00 -15.06
C ILE A 372 -4.77 -9.86 -15.43
N GLY A 373 -3.49 -10.15 -15.64
CA GLY A 373 -2.49 -9.23 -16.16
C GLY A 373 -2.60 -8.99 -17.66
N GLU A 374 -1.72 -8.11 -18.16
CA GLU A 374 -1.66 -7.74 -19.57
C GLU A 374 -0.19 -7.77 -20.01
N ALA A 375 0.15 -8.58 -21.01
CA ALA A 375 1.54 -8.77 -21.45
C ALA A 375 2.27 -7.44 -21.79
N HIS A 376 1.54 -6.51 -22.42
CA HIS A 376 2.08 -5.23 -22.90
C HIS A 376 1.86 -4.04 -21.95
N ASP A 377 1.07 -4.22 -20.88
CA ASP A 377 0.82 -3.17 -19.89
C ASP A 377 0.90 -3.75 -18.48
N ILE A 378 1.82 -3.20 -17.69
CA ILE A 378 2.01 -3.56 -16.29
C ILE A 378 0.80 -3.18 -15.40
N HIS A 379 -0.17 -2.43 -15.94
CA HIS A 379 -1.37 -1.97 -15.23
C HIS A 379 -2.64 -2.66 -15.74
N PRO A 380 -2.97 -3.87 -15.25
CA PRO A 380 -4.18 -4.56 -15.69
C PRO A 380 -5.43 -3.75 -15.36
N ARG A 381 -6.35 -3.62 -16.32
CA ARG A 381 -7.55 -2.78 -16.15
C ARG A 381 -8.71 -3.44 -15.42
N ASN A 382 -8.69 -4.77 -15.27
CA ASN A 382 -9.67 -5.51 -14.47
C ASN A 382 -9.38 -5.32 -12.97
N LYS A 383 -9.70 -4.14 -12.44
CA LYS A 383 -9.55 -3.83 -11.01
C LYS A 383 -10.68 -4.43 -10.16
N GLN A 384 -11.80 -4.78 -10.78
CA GLN A 384 -12.95 -5.39 -10.13
C GLN A 384 -12.60 -6.75 -9.53
N ASP A 385 -11.94 -7.63 -10.29
CA ASP A 385 -11.61 -8.97 -9.79
C ASP A 385 -10.46 -8.95 -8.78
N VAL A 386 -9.49 -8.04 -8.94
CA VAL A 386 -8.49 -7.73 -7.90
C VAL A 386 -9.17 -7.41 -6.58
N ALA A 387 -10.10 -6.46 -6.60
CA ALA A 387 -10.80 -5.99 -5.41
C ALA A 387 -11.72 -7.07 -4.81
N LYS A 388 -12.41 -7.86 -5.63
CA LYS A 388 -13.22 -8.99 -5.15
C LYS A 388 -12.35 -10.00 -4.40
N ARG A 389 -11.16 -10.32 -4.88
CA ARG A 389 -10.25 -11.28 -4.22
C ARG A 389 -9.74 -10.75 -2.87
N LEU A 390 -9.43 -9.46 -2.77
CA LEU A 390 -9.15 -8.81 -1.48
C LEU A 390 -10.37 -8.82 -0.54
N ALA A 391 -11.56 -8.51 -1.06
CA ALA A 391 -12.79 -8.48 -0.27
C ALA A 391 -13.13 -9.86 0.31
N ARG A 392 -12.84 -10.96 -0.41
CA ARG A 392 -13.03 -12.32 0.11
C ARG A 392 -12.22 -12.57 1.38
N TRP A 393 -10.95 -12.12 1.41
CA TRP A 393 -10.12 -12.21 2.60
C TRP A 393 -10.75 -11.49 3.79
N ALA A 394 -11.12 -10.21 3.60
CA ALA A 394 -11.74 -9.42 4.65
C ALA A 394 -13.06 -10.04 5.14
N LEU A 395 -13.98 -10.37 4.22
CA LEU A 395 -15.28 -10.99 4.53
C LEU A 395 -15.13 -12.28 5.33
N ALA A 396 -14.22 -13.17 4.92
CA ALA A 396 -14.06 -14.45 5.61
C ALA A 396 -13.33 -14.33 6.95
N ARG A 397 -12.25 -13.55 7.01
CA ARG A 397 -11.36 -13.49 8.19
C ARG A 397 -11.83 -12.53 9.26
N ASP A 398 -12.39 -11.40 8.86
CA ASP A 398 -12.72 -10.29 9.77
C ASP A 398 -14.21 -10.19 10.07
N TYR A 399 -15.06 -10.69 9.17
CA TYR A 399 -16.51 -10.61 9.30
C TYR A 399 -17.21 -11.98 9.37
N GLY A 400 -16.45 -13.07 9.38
CA GLY A 400 -16.98 -14.43 9.59
C GLY A 400 -17.87 -14.95 8.47
N VAL A 401 -17.78 -14.37 7.26
CA VAL A 401 -18.56 -14.82 6.10
C VAL A 401 -18.01 -16.16 5.61
N ASP A 402 -18.90 -17.16 5.51
CA ASP A 402 -18.54 -18.51 5.11
C ASP A 402 -18.33 -18.64 3.58
N ILE A 403 -17.14 -18.25 3.10
CA ILE A 403 -16.77 -18.28 1.67
C ILE A 403 -15.35 -18.80 1.45
N VAL A 404 -15.07 -19.36 0.27
CA VAL A 404 -13.70 -19.64 -0.17
C VAL A 404 -13.00 -18.31 -0.41
N TYR A 405 -11.91 -18.04 0.29
CA TYR A 405 -11.24 -16.74 0.25
C TYR A 405 -9.75 -16.80 -0.09
N LYS A 406 -9.07 -17.91 0.21
CA LYS A 406 -7.65 -18.10 -0.07
C LYS A 406 -7.44 -18.94 -1.32
N SER A 407 -6.42 -18.59 -2.08
CA SER A 407 -5.89 -19.39 -3.18
C SER A 407 -5.26 -20.69 -2.68
N ALA A 408 -5.19 -21.70 -3.56
CA ALA A 408 -4.49 -22.93 -3.26
C ALA A 408 -2.97 -22.66 -3.15
N GLN A 409 -2.37 -23.10 -2.03
CA GLN A 409 -0.96 -22.84 -1.72
C GLN A 409 -0.18 -24.15 -1.67
N TYR A 410 1.01 -24.17 -2.25
CA TYR A 410 1.89 -25.33 -2.11
C TYR A 410 2.19 -25.61 -0.63
N LYS A 411 2.08 -26.88 -0.23
CA LYS A 411 2.32 -27.34 1.14
C LYS A 411 3.52 -28.27 1.25
N SER A 412 3.61 -29.27 0.37
CA SER A 412 4.69 -30.25 0.41
C SER A 412 4.83 -31.02 -0.90
N MET A 413 5.98 -31.62 -1.12
CA MET A 413 6.24 -32.54 -2.22
C MET A 413 6.70 -33.90 -1.71
N GLU A 414 6.37 -34.95 -2.46
CA GLU A 414 6.83 -36.33 -2.22
C GLU A 414 7.29 -36.93 -3.56
N LYS A 415 8.52 -37.44 -3.62
CA LYS A 415 9.02 -38.16 -4.79
C LYS A 415 8.51 -39.60 -4.79
N GLN A 416 7.90 -40.02 -5.90
CA GLN A 416 7.40 -41.38 -6.11
C GLN A 416 7.97 -41.94 -7.41
N GLY A 417 9.11 -42.64 -7.31
CA GLY A 417 9.85 -43.10 -8.48
C GLY A 417 10.33 -41.93 -9.33
N ASN A 418 9.89 -41.89 -10.59
CA ASN A 418 10.19 -40.83 -11.56
C ASN A 418 9.17 -39.69 -11.57
N LYS A 419 8.35 -39.56 -10.52
CA LYS A 419 7.31 -38.53 -10.40
C LYS A 419 7.41 -37.78 -9.10
N ILE A 420 6.79 -36.60 -9.04
CA ILE A 420 6.61 -35.83 -7.82
C ILE A 420 5.10 -35.65 -7.57
N VAL A 421 4.65 -35.99 -6.38
CA VAL A 421 3.30 -35.69 -5.90
C VAL A 421 3.36 -34.46 -5.01
N LEU A 422 2.67 -33.41 -5.44
CA LEU A 422 2.51 -32.15 -4.72
C LEU A 422 1.23 -32.19 -3.89
N THR A 423 1.28 -31.64 -2.68
CA THR A 423 0.12 -31.39 -1.83
C THR A 423 -0.06 -29.88 -1.65
N PHE A 424 -1.30 -29.42 -1.68
CA PHE A 424 -1.69 -28.02 -1.55
C PHE A 424 -2.54 -27.80 -0.30
N ASP A 425 -2.39 -26.65 0.36
CA ASP A 425 -3.40 -26.14 1.27
C ASP A 425 -4.51 -25.46 0.47
N VAL A 426 -5.66 -26.13 0.42
CA VAL A 426 -6.88 -25.70 -0.30
C VAL A 426 -8.00 -25.24 0.64
N GLY A 427 -7.72 -25.17 1.95
CA GLY A 427 -8.74 -24.95 2.97
C GLY A 427 -9.73 -26.11 3.12
N ASP A 428 -10.72 -25.89 3.99
CA ASP A 428 -11.71 -26.89 4.42
C ASP A 428 -12.97 -26.90 3.54
N LYS A 429 -13.29 -25.78 2.87
CA LYS A 429 -14.52 -25.63 2.07
C LYS A 429 -14.50 -26.44 0.78
N PRO A 430 -15.59 -27.16 0.42
CA PRO A 430 -15.66 -27.99 -0.79
C PRO A 430 -15.16 -27.32 -2.07
N ASP A 431 -15.54 -26.06 -2.29
CA ASP A 431 -15.15 -25.31 -3.49
C ASP A 431 -13.71 -24.77 -3.45
N GLY A 432 -12.99 -25.00 -2.35
CA GLY A 432 -11.55 -24.77 -2.27
C GLY A 432 -10.74 -25.82 -3.03
N ALA A 433 -11.32 -27.01 -3.30
CA ALA A 433 -10.66 -28.10 -4.01
C ALA A 433 -10.01 -27.66 -5.34
N LEU A 434 -8.87 -28.26 -5.69
CA LEU A 434 -8.18 -28.01 -6.95
C LEU A 434 -9.08 -28.32 -8.16
N ASP A 435 -8.96 -27.46 -9.15
CA ASP A 435 -9.62 -27.51 -10.45
C ASP A 435 -8.72 -26.83 -11.50
N THR A 436 -9.14 -26.85 -12.76
CA THR A 436 -8.46 -26.13 -13.84
C THR A 436 -9.39 -25.14 -14.54
N PHE A 437 -8.82 -24.07 -15.09
CA PHE A 437 -9.53 -23.15 -15.98
C PHE A 437 -9.32 -23.56 -17.45
N ASP A 438 -10.38 -23.37 -18.26
CA ASP A 438 -10.45 -23.57 -19.72
C ASP A 438 -10.20 -25.02 -20.20
N VAL A 439 -9.01 -25.57 -19.95
CA VAL A 439 -8.61 -26.94 -20.31
C VAL A 439 -8.55 -27.86 -19.09
N ARG A 440 -8.81 -29.16 -19.30
CA ARG A 440 -8.85 -30.17 -18.20
C ARG A 440 -7.48 -30.58 -17.67
N GLU A 441 -6.44 -30.46 -18.49
CA GLU A 441 -5.08 -30.81 -18.08
C GLU A 441 -4.47 -29.63 -17.31
N PRO A 442 -3.91 -29.85 -16.11
CA PRO A 442 -3.14 -28.81 -15.43
C PRO A 442 -1.87 -28.48 -16.23
N ILE A 443 -1.68 -27.19 -16.51
CA ILE A 443 -0.52 -26.66 -17.25
C ILE A 443 0.23 -25.62 -16.42
N GLY A 444 1.49 -25.36 -16.80
CA GLY A 444 2.36 -24.40 -16.11
C GLY A 444 3.29 -25.02 -15.07
N PHE A 445 3.48 -26.35 -15.09
CA PHE A 445 4.43 -27.06 -14.24
C PHE A 445 5.76 -27.33 -14.96
N ALA A 446 6.87 -26.98 -14.32
CA ALA A 446 8.21 -27.37 -14.75
C ALA A 446 8.85 -28.29 -13.69
N ILE A 447 9.66 -29.26 -14.11
CA ILE A 447 10.31 -30.24 -13.24
C ILE A 447 11.80 -30.34 -13.58
N ALA A 448 12.65 -30.53 -12.57
CA ALA A 448 14.11 -30.64 -12.74
C ALA A 448 14.70 -31.78 -11.91
N GLY A 449 15.83 -32.32 -12.37
CA GLY A 449 16.71 -33.20 -11.60
C GLY A 449 17.78 -32.41 -10.83
N GLU A 450 18.77 -33.12 -10.29
CA GLU A 450 19.91 -32.53 -9.56
C GLU A 450 20.79 -31.62 -10.44
N ASP A 451 20.67 -31.73 -11.76
CA ASP A 451 21.34 -30.86 -12.73
C ASP A 451 20.73 -29.45 -12.82
N LYS A 452 19.59 -29.23 -12.16
CA LYS A 452 18.86 -27.96 -12.09
C LYS A 452 18.31 -27.48 -13.42
N GLN A 453 18.24 -28.35 -14.42
CA GLN A 453 17.66 -28.03 -15.71
C GLN A 453 16.17 -28.32 -15.70
N PHE A 454 15.35 -27.27 -15.73
CA PHE A 454 13.90 -27.40 -15.76
C PHE A 454 13.41 -27.75 -17.17
N ALA A 455 12.57 -28.77 -17.24
CA ALA A 455 11.78 -29.12 -18.42
C ALA A 455 10.29 -28.98 -18.10
N TRP A 456 9.46 -28.72 -19.10
CA TRP A 456 8.01 -28.76 -18.92
C TRP A 456 7.55 -30.16 -18.49
N ALA A 457 6.56 -30.20 -17.60
CA ALA A 457 6.06 -31.41 -17.01
C ALA A 457 4.59 -31.66 -17.38
N LYS A 458 4.22 -32.93 -17.50
CA LYS A 458 2.84 -33.36 -17.48
C LYS A 458 2.34 -33.38 -16.05
N ALA A 459 1.15 -32.85 -15.82
CA ALA A 459 0.54 -32.81 -14.51
C ALA A 459 -0.87 -33.40 -14.51
N LYS A 460 -1.30 -33.91 -13.37
CA LYS A 460 -2.64 -34.46 -13.17
C LYS A 460 -3.13 -34.18 -11.76
N ILE A 461 -4.34 -33.62 -11.63
CA ILE A 461 -5.04 -33.57 -10.32
C ILE A 461 -5.45 -35.00 -9.96
N ILE A 462 -4.91 -35.53 -8.86
CA ILE A 462 -5.15 -36.90 -8.39
C ILE A 462 -5.98 -36.96 -7.09
N GLY A 463 -6.34 -35.79 -6.57
CA GLY A 463 -7.14 -35.66 -5.35
C GLY A 463 -7.62 -34.23 -5.19
N ARG A 464 -8.33 -33.97 -4.09
CA ARG A 464 -8.84 -32.63 -3.77
C ARG A 464 -7.74 -31.56 -3.72
N ASP A 465 -6.58 -31.96 -3.24
CA ASP A 465 -5.47 -31.11 -2.85
C ASP A 465 -4.12 -31.63 -3.39
N LYS A 466 -4.16 -32.54 -4.36
CA LYS A 466 -2.96 -33.23 -4.85
C LYS A 466 -2.81 -33.17 -6.36
N VAL A 467 -1.59 -32.89 -6.80
CA VAL A 467 -1.17 -32.92 -8.21
C VAL A 467 0.01 -33.86 -8.36
N GLU A 468 -0.09 -34.83 -9.27
CA GLU A 468 1.05 -35.63 -9.74
C GLU A 468 1.73 -34.89 -10.89
N VAL A 469 3.06 -34.77 -10.86
CA VAL A 469 3.88 -34.08 -11.87
C VAL A 469 4.98 -35.03 -12.34
N SER A 470 5.19 -35.13 -13.66
CA SER A 470 6.19 -36.01 -14.26
C SER A 470 6.69 -35.48 -15.60
N SER A 471 7.88 -35.90 -16.03
CA SER A 471 8.40 -35.61 -17.37
C SER A 471 9.04 -36.86 -17.97
N ASN A 472 9.03 -36.95 -19.30
CA ASN A 472 9.77 -37.97 -20.03
C ASN A 472 11.27 -37.61 -20.15
N ASP A 473 11.61 -36.34 -19.96
CA ASP A 473 12.98 -35.82 -20.10
C ASP A 473 13.73 -35.79 -18.76
N VAL A 474 13.00 -35.87 -17.64
CA VAL A 474 13.56 -35.85 -16.27
C VAL A 474 13.20 -37.14 -15.55
N PHE A 475 14.12 -38.11 -15.57
CA PHE A 475 13.91 -39.45 -14.98
C PHE A 475 14.04 -39.50 -13.46
N ASP A 476 14.86 -38.62 -12.87
CA ASP A 476 15.12 -38.58 -11.43
C ASP A 476 14.81 -37.18 -10.86
N PRO A 477 13.52 -36.81 -10.75
CA PRO A 477 13.16 -35.45 -10.40
C PRO A 477 13.43 -35.15 -8.92
N VAL A 478 13.83 -33.91 -8.63
CA VAL A 478 14.10 -33.39 -7.28
C VAL A 478 13.44 -32.04 -7.02
N ALA A 479 13.00 -31.31 -8.05
CA ALA A 479 12.36 -30.01 -7.92
C ALA A 479 11.19 -29.82 -8.89
N VAL A 480 10.18 -29.07 -8.47
CA VAL A 480 9.04 -28.62 -9.29
C VAL A 480 8.84 -27.12 -9.11
N ARG A 481 8.43 -26.45 -10.19
CA ARG A 481 7.95 -25.07 -10.17
C ARG A 481 6.59 -24.99 -10.85
N TYR A 482 5.73 -24.09 -10.37
CA TYR A 482 4.43 -23.80 -10.97
C TYR A 482 4.28 -22.30 -11.20
N GLY A 483 3.84 -21.91 -12.40
CA GLY A 483 3.61 -20.50 -12.73
C GLY A 483 4.88 -19.64 -12.64
N TRP A 484 6.06 -20.22 -12.87
CA TRP A 484 7.36 -19.58 -12.66
C TRP A 484 7.86 -18.87 -13.93
N ALA A 485 7.23 -17.75 -14.26
CA ALA A 485 7.69 -16.81 -15.29
C ALA A 485 7.08 -15.42 -15.03
N ALA A 486 7.51 -14.41 -15.78
CA ALA A 486 6.87 -13.09 -15.73
C ALA A 486 5.43 -13.17 -16.26
N ASN A 487 5.23 -13.85 -17.40
CA ASN A 487 3.94 -14.16 -17.98
C ASN A 487 3.80 -15.67 -18.24
N PRO A 488 3.41 -16.45 -17.21
CA PRO A 488 3.31 -17.90 -17.32
C PRO A 488 1.96 -18.36 -17.87
N VAL A 489 1.97 -19.28 -18.83
CA VAL A 489 0.76 -20.01 -19.24
C VAL A 489 0.45 -21.08 -18.18
N CYS A 490 -0.53 -20.82 -17.33
CA CYS A 490 -0.93 -21.70 -16.23
C CYS A 490 -2.44 -21.62 -15.95
N ASN A 491 -3.01 -22.68 -15.37
CA ASN A 491 -4.47 -22.77 -15.22
C ASN A 491 -4.98 -23.46 -13.94
N LEU A 492 -4.10 -23.80 -13.00
CA LEU A 492 -4.51 -24.41 -11.74
C LEU A 492 -5.24 -23.36 -10.87
N GLN A 493 -6.44 -23.72 -10.41
CA GLN A 493 -7.28 -22.88 -9.58
C GLN A 493 -8.03 -23.72 -8.54
N SER A 494 -8.75 -23.09 -7.63
CA SER A 494 -9.81 -23.75 -6.87
C SER A 494 -11.09 -23.86 -7.70
N LYS A 495 -12.02 -24.75 -7.35
CA LYS A 495 -13.40 -24.77 -7.90
C LYS A 495 -14.15 -23.44 -7.72
N ALA A 496 -13.76 -22.62 -6.75
CA ALA A 496 -14.29 -21.27 -6.56
C ALA A 496 -13.71 -20.21 -7.53
N GLY A 497 -12.83 -20.61 -8.46
CA GLY A 497 -12.20 -19.72 -9.45
C GLY A 497 -11.06 -18.85 -8.91
N LEU A 498 -10.47 -19.18 -7.76
CA LEU A 498 -9.25 -18.52 -7.26
C LEU A 498 -8.01 -19.23 -7.82
N PRO A 499 -7.12 -18.53 -8.56
CA PRO A 499 -5.90 -19.13 -9.09
C PRO A 499 -4.98 -19.63 -7.99
N ALA A 500 -4.27 -20.73 -8.22
CA ALA A 500 -3.25 -21.23 -7.31
C ALA A 500 -2.03 -20.29 -7.27
N ASN A 501 -1.39 -20.21 -6.11
CA ASN A 501 -0.14 -19.46 -5.95
C ASN A 501 0.98 -20.06 -6.81
N PRO A 502 1.75 -19.23 -7.54
CA PRO A 502 3.05 -19.62 -8.05
C PRO A 502 3.97 -20.06 -6.92
N PHE A 503 4.77 -21.10 -7.17
CA PHE A 503 5.72 -21.60 -6.19
C PHE A 503 6.88 -22.32 -6.86
N ARG A 504 7.91 -22.58 -6.05
CA ARG A 504 8.97 -23.54 -6.33
C ARG A 504 9.17 -24.46 -5.12
N THR A 505 9.67 -25.66 -5.36
CA THR A 505 10.00 -26.61 -4.29
C THR A 505 11.50 -26.65 -3.97
N ASP A 506 12.34 -26.05 -4.82
CA ASP A 506 13.78 -25.91 -4.60
C ASP A 506 14.11 -24.71 -3.70
N ASP A 507 15.25 -24.79 -3.03
CA ASP A 507 15.88 -23.70 -2.28
C ASP A 507 17.04 -23.06 -3.04
N TRP A 508 17.19 -23.36 -4.34
CA TRP A 508 18.33 -22.91 -5.13
C TRP A 508 18.37 -21.38 -5.24
N PRO A 509 19.57 -20.79 -5.42
CA PRO A 509 19.70 -19.34 -5.56
C PRO A 509 18.89 -18.83 -6.75
N GLY A 510 18.05 -17.82 -6.50
CA GLY A 510 17.36 -17.07 -7.55
C GLY A 510 18.26 -16.01 -8.19
N VAL A 511 17.77 -15.37 -9.25
CA VAL A 511 18.47 -14.30 -9.99
C VAL A 511 18.57 -13.00 -9.20
N THR A 512 17.73 -12.79 -8.17
CA THR A 512 17.76 -11.54 -7.38
C THR A 512 18.60 -11.60 -6.11
N ILE A 513 19.17 -12.76 -5.74
CA ILE A 513 19.87 -12.94 -4.44
C ILE A 513 21.05 -11.98 -4.22
N ASN A 514 21.77 -11.66 -5.30
CA ASN A 514 22.93 -10.75 -5.27
C ASN A 514 22.62 -9.40 -5.92
N ASN A 515 21.36 -9.12 -6.25
CA ASN A 515 20.98 -7.83 -6.82
C ASN A 515 20.60 -6.86 -5.70
N HIS A 516 21.39 -5.79 -5.57
CA HIS A 516 21.17 -4.72 -4.61
C HIS A 516 20.78 -3.40 -5.29
N GLU A 517 20.60 -3.40 -6.61
CA GLU A 517 20.30 -2.21 -7.42
C GLU A 517 18.81 -2.01 -7.68
#